data_AF-A0A7X9WJD5-F1
#
_entry.id   AF-A0A7X9WJD5-F1
#
_cell.length_a   1.000
_cell.length_b   1.000
_cell.length_c   1.000
_cell.angle_alpha   90.00
_cell.angle_beta   90.00
_cell.angle_gamma   90.00
#
_symmetry.space_group_name_H-M   'P 1'
#
loop_
_entity.id
_entity.type
_entity.pdbx_description
1 polymer ?
#
loop_
_entity_poly.entity_id
_entity_poly.type
_entity_poly.pdbx_seq_one_letter_code
_entity_poly.pdbx_strand_id
1 'polypeptide(L)'
;MLAWLSAIALASSPVAAGDRPGQEIVQIREGAPVTIRPDRAYLIIRVHKPKGVPTFEPVLMRIPARAEMDAYNVAKAQAFAEAEPKLKAERERALARKSQAEAAGKKFNGDIPPVPSLETFNFVYAGTLNVNAIANNWPFVKGQPDSLFLVETLPGDFVLYGASWGMGWQGLHVCFCLGTVGFTAKAGEVTDLGTFYADAAKSKSIVPELAAETGFGPSSDTPNVLIAGTVRPVAPGTALPPALAGVTVVRGEYRAVGKYFNPNAGGVNRLVPVPGVLSYDRGKVIDVKSGKEAPGAYPFR
;
A
#
# COMPACT_ATOMS: atom_id res chain seq x y z
N MET A 1 59.27 43.10 -11.20
CA MET A 1 58.75 41.75 -10.86
C MET A 1 57.35 41.93 -10.29
N LEU A 2 56.31 41.85 -11.14
CA LEU A 2 54.91 41.96 -10.73
C LEU A 2 54.32 40.56 -10.57
N ALA A 3 53.86 40.21 -9.37
CA ALA A 3 53.14 38.99 -9.09
C ALA A 3 51.64 39.20 -9.31
N TRP A 4 51.05 38.38 -10.18
CA TRP A 4 49.60 38.26 -10.36
C TRP A 4 49.04 37.28 -9.33
N LEU A 5 48.05 37.73 -8.55
CA LEU A 5 47.21 36.89 -7.68
C LEU A 5 45.85 36.74 -8.33
N SER A 6 45.59 35.58 -8.92
CA SER A 6 44.27 35.19 -9.42
C SER A 6 43.41 34.68 -8.25
N ALA A 7 42.34 35.41 -7.93
CA ALA A 7 41.31 34.97 -7.00
C ALA A 7 40.42 33.91 -7.68
N ILE A 8 40.43 32.69 -7.15
CA ILE A 8 39.49 31.63 -7.54
C ILE A 8 38.20 31.84 -6.74
N ALA A 9 37.16 32.32 -7.41
CA ALA A 9 35.81 32.34 -6.87
C ALA A 9 35.25 30.90 -6.85
N LEU A 10 35.18 30.30 -5.66
CA LEU A 10 34.42 29.07 -5.43
C LEU A 10 32.93 29.39 -5.51
N ALA A 11 32.35 29.20 -6.70
CA ALA A 11 30.90 29.16 -6.87
C ALA A 11 30.38 27.87 -6.23
N SER A 12 29.84 27.97 -5.02
CA SER A 12 29.03 26.93 -4.40
C SER A 12 27.70 26.82 -5.15
N SER A 13 27.61 25.86 -6.06
CA SER A 13 26.32 25.48 -6.64
C SER A 13 25.39 25.00 -5.50
N PRO A 14 24.13 25.47 -5.43
CA PRO A 14 23.16 24.88 -4.53
C PRO A 14 22.98 23.42 -4.95
N VAL A 15 23.18 22.50 -4.02
CA VAL A 15 22.79 21.10 -4.19
C VAL A 15 21.27 21.11 -4.33
N ALA A 16 20.78 21.05 -5.57
CA ALA A 16 19.40 20.68 -5.82
C ALA A 16 19.17 19.34 -5.12
N ALA A 17 18.22 19.31 -4.19
CA ALA A 17 17.76 18.08 -3.56
C ALA A 17 17.39 17.13 -4.71
N GLY A 18 18.25 16.12 -4.93
CA GLY A 18 18.16 15.28 -6.11
C GLY A 18 16.78 14.64 -6.19
N ASP A 19 16.17 14.74 -7.37
CA ASP A 19 15.24 13.73 -7.84
C ASP A 19 15.85 12.37 -7.52
N ARG A 20 15.20 11.60 -6.66
CA ARG A 20 15.51 10.18 -6.46
C ARG A 20 14.61 9.43 -7.42
N PRO A 21 15.08 9.07 -8.63
CA PRO A 21 14.26 8.31 -9.56
C PRO A 21 13.92 6.98 -8.89
N GLY A 22 12.64 6.66 -8.75
CA GLY A 22 12.18 5.35 -8.27
C GLY A 22 11.65 5.26 -6.83
N GLN A 23 11.63 6.33 -6.02
CA GLN A 23 10.90 6.28 -4.73
C GLN A 23 9.43 6.69 -4.91
N GLU A 24 8.54 5.70 -4.91
CA GLU A 24 7.07 5.89 -4.99
C GLU A 24 6.49 6.63 -3.77
N ILE A 25 7.10 6.42 -2.62
CA ILE A 25 6.70 7.03 -1.36
C ILE A 25 7.95 7.55 -0.65
N VAL A 26 7.88 8.77 -0.11
CA VAL A 26 8.94 9.37 0.69
C VAL A 26 8.31 10.02 1.91
N GLN A 27 8.66 9.56 3.11
CA GLN A 27 8.21 10.21 4.34
C GLN A 27 9.07 11.43 4.65
N ILE A 28 8.43 12.59 4.73
CA ILE A 28 9.06 13.84 5.13
C ILE A 28 9.20 13.83 6.65
N ARG A 29 10.43 13.97 7.12
CA ARG A 29 10.78 13.84 8.54
C ARG A 29 10.59 15.16 9.29
N GLU A 30 10.46 15.05 10.60
CA GLU A 30 10.54 16.18 11.52
C GLU A 30 11.75 17.10 11.22
N GLY A 31 11.51 18.41 11.16
CA GLY A 31 12.53 19.43 10.88
C GLY A 31 12.95 19.56 9.41
N ALA A 32 12.50 18.67 8.50
CA ALA A 32 12.77 18.82 7.08
C ALA A 32 11.94 19.98 6.49
N PRO A 33 12.52 20.79 5.59
CA PRO A 33 11.76 21.81 4.88
C PRO A 33 10.68 21.15 4.01
N VAL A 34 9.47 21.71 4.03
CA VAL A 34 8.37 21.24 3.19
C VAL A 34 8.32 22.09 1.93
N THR A 35 8.60 21.48 0.78
CA THR A 35 8.42 22.10 -0.54
C THR A 35 7.51 21.20 -1.35
N ILE A 36 6.36 21.74 -1.77
CA ILE A 36 5.36 21.01 -2.54
C ILE A 36 5.77 21.05 -4.01
N ARG A 37 6.13 19.90 -4.56
CA ARG A 37 6.43 19.76 -5.98
C ARG A 37 5.15 19.65 -6.81
N PRO A 38 5.09 20.26 -8.00
CA PRO A 38 3.89 20.21 -8.83
C PRO A 38 3.63 18.85 -9.46
N ASP A 39 4.63 17.97 -9.54
CA ASP A 39 4.55 16.62 -10.13
C ASP A 39 4.31 15.51 -9.09
N ARG A 40 4.20 15.86 -7.81
CA ARG A 40 4.02 14.92 -6.69
C ARG A 40 2.75 15.22 -5.93
N ALA A 41 2.18 14.20 -5.31
CA ALA A 41 1.09 14.35 -4.36
C ALA A 41 1.64 14.19 -2.94
N TYR A 42 0.94 14.76 -1.95
CA TYR A 42 1.35 14.69 -0.57
C TYR A 42 0.19 14.23 0.29
N LEU A 43 0.45 13.34 1.25
CA LEU A 43 -0.55 12.78 2.15
C LEU A 43 -0.20 13.19 3.58
N ILE A 44 -1.19 13.71 4.30
CA ILE A 44 -1.14 13.78 5.75
C ILE A 44 -1.94 12.61 6.29
N ILE A 45 -1.33 11.82 7.16
CA ILE A 45 -2.05 10.81 7.94
C ILE A 45 -1.55 10.83 9.37
N ARG A 46 -2.48 10.76 10.32
CA ARG A 46 -2.18 10.57 11.73
C ARG A 46 -2.27 9.08 12.02
N VAL A 47 -1.30 8.52 12.73
CA VAL A 47 -1.37 7.15 13.21
C VAL A 47 -1.58 7.18 14.71
N HIS A 48 -2.72 6.64 15.16
CA HIS A 48 -3.08 6.57 16.56
C HIS A 48 -2.28 5.46 17.27
N LYS A 49 -1.49 5.83 18.27
CA LYS A 49 -0.62 4.93 19.04
C LYS A 49 -0.85 5.12 20.55
N PRO A 50 -1.91 4.54 21.11
CA PRO A 50 -2.12 4.59 22.54
C PRO A 50 -1.10 3.72 23.28
N LYS A 51 -0.83 4.07 24.55
CA LYS A 51 0.10 3.33 25.39
C LYS A 51 -0.37 1.88 25.58
N GLY A 52 0.50 0.92 25.34
CA GLY A 52 0.24 -0.51 25.56
C GLY A 52 -0.42 -1.23 24.38
N VAL A 53 -0.70 -0.53 23.26
CA VAL A 53 -1.22 -1.14 22.03
C VAL A 53 -0.07 -1.31 21.02
N PRO A 54 0.00 -2.45 20.31
CA PRO A 54 0.98 -2.62 19.24
C PRO A 54 0.90 -1.52 18.19
N THR A 55 2.04 -1.15 17.62
CA THR A 55 2.05 -0.11 16.58
C THR A 55 1.89 -0.76 15.21
N PHE A 56 0.87 -0.34 14.48
CA PHE A 56 0.62 -0.79 13.12
C PHE A 56 0.88 0.34 12.14
N GLU A 57 1.32 0.00 10.94
CA GLU A 57 1.52 0.96 9.85
C GLU A 57 0.40 0.80 8.83
N PRO A 58 -0.25 1.89 8.40
CA PRO A 58 -1.18 1.80 7.29
C PRO A 58 -0.40 1.47 6.01
N VAL A 59 -0.92 0.51 5.25
CA VAL A 59 -0.41 0.15 3.94
C VAL A 59 -1.33 0.74 2.89
N LEU A 60 -0.76 1.56 2.02
CA LEU A 60 -1.48 2.18 0.91
C LEU A 60 -1.11 1.47 -0.38
N MET A 61 -2.11 1.21 -1.21
CA MET A 61 -1.91 0.72 -2.58
C MET A 61 -2.41 1.77 -3.55
N ARG A 62 -1.54 2.26 -4.42
CA ARG A 62 -1.93 3.08 -5.56
C ARG A 62 -2.50 2.17 -6.65
N ILE A 63 -3.60 2.59 -7.24
CA ILE A 63 -4.13 2.00 -8.46
C ILE A 63 -3.14 2.34 -9.59
N PRO A 64 -2.51 1.32 -10.23
CA PRO A 64 -1.58 1.58 -11.30
C PRO A 64 -2.25 2.37 -12.44
N ALA A 65 -1.55 3.37 -12.95
CA ALA A 65 -2.01 4.11 -14.11
C ALA A 65 -1.98 3.21 -15.36
N ARG A 66 -2.72 3.60 -16.39
CA ARG A 66 -2.79 2.83 -17.64
C ARG A 66 -1.41 2.56 -18.25
N ALA A 67 -0.56 3.58 -18.31
CA ALA A 67 0.80 3.47 -18.82
C ALA A 67 1.67 2.47 -18.02
N GLU A 68 1.44 2.35 -16.71
CA GLU A 68 2.16 1.40 -15.86
C GLU A 68 1.69 -0.03 -16.10
N MET A 69 0.38 -0.22 -16.30
CA MET A 69 -0.18 -1.51 -16.70
C MET A 69 0.29 -1.92 -18.10
N ASP A 70 0.36 -0.98 -19.04
CA ASP A 70 0.87 -1.24 -20.38
C ASP A 70 2.36 -1.63 -20.34
N ALA A 71 3.19 -0.92 -19.55
CA ALA A 71 4.59 -1.27 -19.33
C ALA A 71 4.76 -2.66 -18.68
N TYR A 72 3.94 -2.98 -17.67
CA TYR A 72 3.89 -4.31 -17.06
C TYR A 72 3.57 -5.40 -18.08
N ASN A 73 2.55 -5.19 -18.93
CA ASN A 73 2.12 -6.16 -19.92
C ASN A 73 3.19 -6.40 -20.99
N VAL A 74 3.88 -5.34 -21.44
CA VAL A 74 5.01 -5.45 -22.36
C VAL A 74 6.15 -6.25 -21.73
N ALA A 75 6.55 -5.91 -20.49
CA ALA A 75 7.60 -6.62 -19.78
C ALA A 75 7.24 -8.10 -19.55
N LYS A 76 5.97 -8.39 -19.20
CA LYS A 76 5.47 -9.76 -19.05
C LYS A 76 5.56 -10.54 -20.35
N ALA A 77 5.14 -9.95 -21.46
CA ALA A 77 5.16 -10.58 -22.77
C ALA A 77 6.59 -10.90 -23.24
N GLN A 78 7.53 -9.97 -23.02
CA GLN A 78 8.95 -10.18 -23.33
C GLN A 78 9.54 -11.31 -22.48
N ALA A 79 9.36 -11.25 -21.16
CA ALA A 79 9.85 -12.29 -20.25
C ALA A 79 9.23 -13.66 -20.55
N PHE A 80 7.95 -13.71 -20.95
CA PHE A 80 7.31 -14.95 -21.37
C PHE A 80 7.93 -15.50 -22.66
N ALA A 81 8.13 -14.66 -23.69
CA ALA A 81 8.74 -15.08 -24.94
C ALA A 81 10.14 -15.70 -24.75
N GLU A 82 10.92 -15.15 -23.82
CA GLU A 82 12.23 -15.69 -23.43
C GLU A 82 12.12 -17.01 -22.65
N ALA A 83 11.16 -17.12 -21.73
CA ALA A 83 10.99 -18.29 -20.87
C ALA A 83 10.23 -19.46 -21.53
N GLU A 84 9.37 -19.18 -22.53
CA GLU A 84 8.43 -20.13 -23.10
C GLU A 84 9.10 -21.41 -23.63
N PRO A 85 10.23 -21.36 -24.37
CA PRO A 85 10.89 -22.58 -24.85
C PRO A 85 11.32 -23.50 -23.70
N LYS A 86 11.84 -22.92 -22.62
CA LYS A 86 12.27 -23.68 -21.43
C LYS A 86 11.07 -24.29 -20.70
N LEU A 87 9.99 -23.54 -20.53
CA LEU A 87 8.76 -24.02 -19.89
C LEU A 87 8.11 -25.17 -20.68
N LYS A 88 8.09 -25.06 -22.02
CA LYS A 88 7.62 -26.15 -22.91
C LYS A 88 8.46 -27.40 -22.74
N ALA A 89 9.79 -27.27 -22.78
CA ALA A 89 10.70 -28.40 -22.59
C ALA A 89 10.60 -29.03 -21.19
N GLU A 90 10.38 -28.24 -20.13
CA GLU A 90 10.13 -28.75 -18.78
C GLU A 90 8.86 -29.57 -18.70
N ARG A 91 7.77 -29.07 -19.27
CA ARG A 91 6.50 -29.78 -19.32
C ARG A 91 6.60 -31.08 -20.13
N GLU A 92 7.23 -31.04 -21.31
CA GLU A 92 7.44 -32.23 -22.14
C GLU A 92 8.26 -33.30 -21.40
N ARG A 93 9.33 -32.89 -20.70
CA ARG A 93 10.12 -33.81 -19.85
C ARG A 93 9.28 -34.42 -18.73
N ALA A 94 8.42 -33.63 -18.08
CA ALA A 94 7.53 -34.15 -17.03
C ALA A 94 6.52 -35.18 -17.59
N LEU A 95 5.94 -34.90 -18.76
CA LEU A 95 5.03 -35.82 -19.45
C LEU A 95 5.72 -37.11 -19.90
N ALA A 96 6.94 -37.01 -20.44
CA ALA A 96 7.72 -38.18 -20.83
C ALA A 96 8.03 -39.07 -19.61
N ARG A 97 8.43 -38.48 -18.47
CA ARG A 97 8.66 -39.21 -17.22
C ARG A 97 7.39 -39.90 -16.71
N LYS A 98 6.25 -39.23 -16.80
CA LYS A 98 4.96 -39.82 -16.45
C LYS A 98 4.65 -41.03 -17.32
N SER A 99 4.74 -40.88 -18.65
CA SER A 99 4.48 -41.97 -19.61
C SER A 99 5.42 -43.17 -19.37
N GLN A 100 6.69 -42.94 -19.09
CA GLN A 100 7.65 -44.00 -18.76
C GLN A 100 7.32 -44.72 -17.45
N ALA A 101 6.91 -43.99 -16.41
CA ALA A 101 6.49 -44.59 -15.14
C ALA A 101 5.26 -45.48 -15.34
N GLU A 102 4.25 -44.97 -16.05
CA GLU A 102 3.01 -45.71 -16.34
C GLU A 102 3.28 -46.97 -17.19
N ALA A 103 4.14 -46.88 -18.21
CA ALA A 103 4.55 -48.02 -19.02
C ALA A 103 5.30 -49.10 -18.20
N ALA A 104 6.02 -48.70 -17.15
CA ALA A 104 6.71 -49.60 -16.23
C ALA A 104 5.80 -50.13 -15.09
N GLY A 105 4.49 -49.86 -15.13
CA GLY A 105 3.54 -50.25 -14.08
C GLY A 105 3.72 -49.49 -12.76
N LYS A 106 4.42 -48.35 -12.79
CA LYS A 106 4.68 -47.51 -11.62
C LYS A 106 3.78 -46.27 -11.62
N LYS A 107 3.33 -45.84 -10.44
CA LYS A 107 2.61 -44.58 -10.28
C LYS A 107 3.59 -43.40 -10.40
N PHE A 108 3.25 -42.42 -11.23
CA PHE A 108 3.95 -41.14 -11.29
C PHE A 108 3.50 -40.22 -10.14
N ASN A 109 4.45 -39.71 -9.36
CA ASN A 109 4.21 -38.82 -8.22
C ASN A 109 4.80 -37.41 -8.43
N GLY A 110 5.25 -37.07 -9.63
CA GLY A 110 5.79 -35.74 -9.92
C GLY A 110 4.71 -34.74 -10.33
N ASP A 111 5.04 -33.46 -10.25
CA ASP A 111 4.19 -32.40 -10.77
C ASP A 111 4.35 -32.27 -12.29
N ILE A 112 3.23 -32.06 -12.99
CA ILE A 112 3.22 -31.70 -14.40
C ILE A 112 3.00 -30.19 -14.46
N PRO A 113 3.98 -29.40 -14.93
CA PRO A 113 3.78 -27.98 -15.13
C PRO A 113 2.55 -27.72 -16.02
N PRO A 114 1.78 -26.65 -15.77
CA PRO A 114 0.66 -26.27 -16.61
C PRO A 114 1.13 -25.96 -18.04
N VAL A 115 0.20 -25.95 -19.00
CA VAL A 115 0.51 -25.49 -20.36
C VAL A 115 1.00 -24.04 -20.26
N PRO A 116 2.22 -23.72 -20.76
CA PRO A 116 2.74 -22.37 -20.68
C PRO A 116 1.83 -21.40 -21.42
N SER A 117 1.36 -20.37 -20.72
CA SER A 117 0.58 -19.28 -21.30
C SER A 117 0.94 -17.97 -20.62
N LEU A 118 0.70 -16.85 -21.30
CA LEU A 118 0.91 -15.52 -20.73
C LEU A 118 0.04 -15.28 -19.49
N GLU A 119 -1.13 -15.92 -19.41
CA GLU A 119 -2.05 -15.79 -18.27
C GLU A 119 -1.49 -16.46 -17.01
N THR A 120 -0.94 -17.67 -17.13
CA THR A 120 -0.39 -18.44 -15.99
C THR A 120 1.09 -18.17 -15.73
N PHE A 121 1.75 -17.39 -16.59
CA PHE A 121 3.16 -17.06 -16.44
C PHE A 121 3.38 -16.16 -15.22
N ASN A 122 4.14 -16.70 -14.26
CA ASN A 122 4.61 -15.95 -13.10
C ASN A 122 5.93 -15.25 -13.44
N PHE A 123 6.01 -13.97 -13.16
CA PHE A 123 7.22 -13.19 -13.37
C PHE A 123 7.34 -12.10 -12.31
N VAL A 124 8.59 -11.67 -12.05
CA VAL A 124 8.87 -10.58 -11.13
C VAL A 124 8.99 -9.29 -11.94
N TYR A 125 8.11 -8.33 -11.69
CA TYR A 125 8.18 -7.01 -12.31
C TYR A 125 9.11 -6.09 -11.50
N ALA A 126 10.06 -5.45 -12.18
CA ALA A 126 11.05 -4.57 -11.56
C ALA A 126 10.64 -3.07 -11.57
N GLY A 127 9.49 -2.74 -12.15
CA GLY A 127 8.97 -1.36 -12.17
C GLY A 127 8.25 -0.98 -10.87
N THR A 128 7.35 -0.01 -10.97
CA THR A 128 6.55 0.50 -9.85
C THR A 128 5.76 -0.62 -9.16
N LEU A 129 5.97 -0.82 -7.87
CA LEU A 129 5.31 -1.77 -6.98
C LEU A 129 3.89 -1.32 -6.60
N ASN A 130 3.65 -0.01 -6.51
CA ASN A 130 2.37 0.60 -6.17
C ASN A 130 1.81 0.23 -4.79
N VAL A 131 2.60 -0.36 -3.90
CA VAL A 131 2.18 -0.74 -2.55
C VAL A 131 3.26 -0.33 -1.56
N ASN A 132 2.88 0.49 -0.58
CA ASN A 132 3.84 1.03 0.38
C ASN A 132 3.22 1.18 1.78
N ALA A 133 3.98 0.80 2.81
CA ALA A 133 3.63 1.08 4.20
C ALA A 133 4.15 2.47 4.62
N ILE A 134 3.39 3.15 5.49
CA ILE A 134 3.83 4.39 6.13
C ILE A 134 4.56 4.02 7.42
N ALA A 135 5.90 4.00 7.34
CA ALA A 135 6.78 3.56 8.40
C ALA A 135 6.65 4.42 9.68
N ASN A 136 6.40 3.77 10.82
CA ASN A 136 6.16 4.45 12.10
C ASN A 136 7.38 5.19 12.67
N ASN A 137 8.57 4.91 12.15
CA ASN A 137 9.84 5.38 12.72
C ASN A 137 10.15 6.86 12.41
N TRP A 138 9.49 7.44 11.42
CA TRP A 138 9.82 8.77 10.91
C TRP A 138 8.60 9.69 10.78
N PRO A 139 7.92 10.02 11.90
CA PRO A 139 6.83 10.98 11.87
C PRO A 139 7.35 12.37 11.50
N PHE A 140 6.47 13.16 10.87
CA PHE A 140 6.71 14.58 10.60
C PHE A 140 6.52 15.41 11.86
N VAL A 141 5.50 15.07 12.66
CA VAL A 141 5.29 15.58 14.01
C VAL A 141 4.98 14.43 14.95
N LYS A 142 5.81 14.27 15.98
CA LYS A 142 5.55 13.32 17.06
C LYS A 142 4.41 13.84 17.93
N GLY A 143 3.49 12.95 18.28
CA GLY A 143 2.44 13.27 19.24
C GLY A 143 2.04 12.04 20.05
N GLN A 144 1.33 12.30 21.14
CA GLN A 144 0.74 11.27 21.98
C GLN A 144 -0.75 11.58 22.17
N PRO A 145 -1.67 10.67 21.79
CA PRO A 145 -1.41 9.36 21.20
C PRO A 145 -1.14 9.39 19.69
N ASP A 146 -1.40 10.50 19.00
CA ASP A 146 -1.37 10.57 17.54
C ASP A 146 -0.06 11.16 17.02
N SER A 147 0.68 10.42 16.21
CA SER A 147 1.80 10.96 15.43
C SER A 147 1.36 11.28 14.01
N LEU A 148 1.76 12.45 13.50
CA LEU A 148 1.42 12.92 12.17
C LEU A 148 2.56 12.62 11.20
N PHE A 149 2.22 12.02 10.08
CA PHE A 149 3.11 11.70 8.98
C PHE A 149 2.76 12.57 7.78
N LEU A 150 3.79 13.14 7.16
CA LEU A 150 3.69 13.81 5.87
C LEU A 150 4.44 12.96 4.86
N VAL A 151 3.75 12.56 3.80
CA VAL A 151 4.23 11.55 2.87
C VAL A 151 4.11 12.06 1.45
N GLU A 152 5.24 12.23 0.77
CA GLU A 152 5.27 12.49 -0.67
C GLU A 152 5.03 11.19 -1.44
N THR A 153 4.23 11.24 -2.51
CA THR A 153 3.95 10.09 -3.36
C THR A 153 3.68 10.50 -4.82
N LEU A 154 3.52 9.50 -5.70
CA LEU A 154 3.00 9.69 -7.04
C LEU A 154 1.49 10.04 -6.99
N PRO A 155 1.01 10.99 -7.80
CA PRO A 155 -0.42 11.28 -7.91
C PRO A 155 -1.21 10.06 -8.39
N GLY A 156 -2.47 9.97 -7.98
CA GLY A 156 -3.38 8.93 -8.46
C GLY A 156 -4.45 8.53 -7.46
N ASP A 157 -5.11 7.42 -7.76
CA ASP A 157 -6.09 6.79 -6.90
C ASP A 157 -5.43 5.80 -5.97
N PHE A 158 -5.83 5.81 -4.70
CA PHE A 158 -5.30 4.95 -3.66
C PHE A 158 -6.42 4.19 -2.97
N VAL A 159 -6.05 3.04 -2.41
CA VAL A 159 -6.85 2.32 -1.42
C VAL A 159 -6.04 2.15 -0.15
N LEU A 160 -6.73 2.19 1.00
CA LEU A 160 -6.17 1.72 2.25
C LEU A 160 -6.11 0.19 2.19
N TYR A 161 -4.98 -0.32 1.73
CA TYR A 161 -4.81 -1.70 1.34
C TYR A 161 -4.80 -2.66 2.52
N GLY A 162 -4.30 -2.20 3.67
CA GLY A 162 -4.15 -3.02 4.85
C GLY A 162 -3.33 -2.36 5.95
N ALA A 163 -2.83 -3.21 6.84
CA ALA A 163 -1.95 -2.82 7.94
C ALA A 163 -0.73 -3.76 8.04
N SER A 164 0.39 -3.22 8.53
CA SER A 164 1.62 -3.96 8.80
C SER A 164 2.14 -3.78 10.22
N TRP A 165 3.07 -4.65 10.63
CA TRP A 165 3.81 -4.59 11.89
C TRP A 165 5.12 -3.77 11.82
N GLY A 166 5.36 -3.00 10.74
CA GLY A 166 6.60 -2.24 10.61
C GLY A 166 7.85 -3.05 10.22
N MET A 167 7.64 -4.13 9.44
CA MET A 167 8.71 -5.01 8.93
C MET A 167 9.29 -4.55 7.57
N GLY A 168 9.14 -3.27 7.20
CA GLY A 168 9.65 -2.71 5.93
C GLY A 168 8.81 -3.06 4.69
N TRP A 169 9.42 -2.96 3.50
CA TRP A 169 8.73 -3.04 2.19
C TRP A 169 7.96 -4.33 1.89
N GLN A 170 8.16 -5.42 2.66
CA GLN A 170 7.43 -6.69 2.50
C GLN A 170 6.20 -6.83 3.42
N GLY A 171 5.88 -5.80 4.20
CA GLY A 171 5.15 -5.99 5.45
C GLY A 171 3.62 -6.11 5.40
N LEU A 172 2.92 -6.28 4.27
CA LEU A 172 1.46 -6.44 4.36
C LEU A 172 1.11 -7.66 5.21
N HIS A 173 0.64 -7.41 6.43
CA HIS A 173 0.30 -8.48 7.35
C HIS A 173 -1.17 -8.86 7.19
N VAL A 174 -2.03 -7.84 7.22
CA VAL A 174 -3.47 -8.01 7.00
C VAL A 174 -3.91 -7.08 5.88
N CYS A 175 -4.53 -7.65 4.85
CA CYS A 175 -5.20 -6.86 3.83
C CYS A 175 -6.65 -6.58 4.21
N PHE A 176 -7.14 -5.38 3.90
CA PHE A 176 -8.56 -5.01 4.03
C PHE A 176 -9.36 -5.39 2.77
N CYS A 177 -9.11 -6.61 2.28
CA CYS A 177 -9.63 -7.13 1.02
C CYS A 177 -11.15 -7.38 1.02
N LEU A 178 -11.78 -7.48 2.18
CA LEU A 178 -13.22 -7.73 2.31
C LEU A 178 -14.07 -6.44 2.30
N GLY A 179 -13.42 -5.29 2.10
CA GLY A 179 -14.04 -3.97 2.03
C GLY A 179 -13.11 -2.94 2.66
N THR A 180 -12.88 -1.83 1.96
CA THR A 180 -11.99 -0.75 2.41
C THR A 180 -12.46 0.60 1.90
N VAL A 181 -11.67 1.63 2.10
CA VAL A 181 -11.85 2.95 1.51
C VAL A 181 -10.75 3.27 0.52
N GLY A 182 -11.12 4.05 -0.49
CA GLY A 182 -10.19 4.67 -1.43
C GLY A 182 -10.28 6.19 -1.39
N PHE A 183 -9.28 6.85 -1.94
CA PHE A 183 -9.20 8.30 -2.08
C PHE A 183 -8.34 8.65 -3.30
N THR A 184 -8.33 9.92 -3.68
CA THR A 184 -7.52 10.42 -4.79
C THR A 184 -6.54 11.44 -4.25
N ALA A 185 -5.26 11.32 -4.62
CA ALA A 185 -4.20 12.25 -4.27
C ALA A 185 -3.76 13.01 -5.52
N LYS A 186 -3.90 14.33 -5.53
CA LYS A 186 -3.63 15.16 -6.70
C LYS A 186 -2.21 15.71 -6.69
N ALA A 187 -1.67 15.89 -7.89
CA ALA A 187 -0.38 16.54 -8.11
C ALA A 187 -0.40 17.98 -7.55
N GLY A 188 0.66 18.38 -6.85
CA GLY A 188 0.81 19.70 -6.24
C GLY A 188 -0.07 19.95 -5.01
N GLU A 189 -0.78 18.94 -4.50
CA GLU A 189 -1.75 19.08 -3.42
C GLU A 189 -1.36 18.25 -2.19
N VAL A 190 -1.69 18.76 -1.01
CA VAL A 190 -1.61 18.00 0.24
C VAL A 190 -2.99 17.52 0.65
N THR A 191 -3.21 16.22 0.68
CA THR A 191 -4.47 15.59 1.07
C THR A 191 -4.38 15.07 2.50
N ASP A 192 -5.22 15.58 3.40
CA ASP A 192 -5.32 15.12 4.79
C ASP A 192 -6.33 13.98 4.93
N LEU A 193 -5.80 12.79 5.18
CA LEU A 193 -6.52 11.52 5.30
C LEU A 193 -7.16 11.34 6.70
N GLY A 194 -6.87 12.21 7.65
CA GLY A 194 -7.34 12.10 9.02
C GLY A 194 -6.47 11.18 9.86
N THR A 195 -7.12 10.29 10.62
CA THR A 195 -6.44 9.41 11.59
C THR A 195 -6.71 7.95 11.28
N PHE A 196 -5.64 7.17 11.14
CA PHE A 196 -5.66 5.72 11.08
C PHE A 196 -5.61 5.14 12.49
N TYR A 197 -6.51 4.20 12.74
CA TYR A 197 -6.59 3.42 13.96
C TYR A 197 -6.40 1.95 13.62
N ALA A 198 -5.61 1.25 14.41
CA ALA A 198 -5.49 -0.19 14.31
C ALA A 198 -5.15 -0.82 15.66
N ASP A 199 -5.58 -2.07 15.82
CA ASP A 199 -5.32 -2.88 17.00
C ASP A 199 -5.34 -4.37 16.62
N ALA A 200 -4.78 -5.23 17.47
CA ALA A 200 -4.92 -6.66 17.32
C ALA A 200 -6.37 -7.08 17.62
N ALA A 201 -6.96 -7.89 16.76
CA ALA A 201 -8.36 -8.34 16.89
C ALA A 201 -8.58 -9.26 18.12
N LYS A 202 -7.51 -9.85 18.66
CA LYS A 202 -7.53 -10.74 19.83
C LYS A 202 -8.14 -10.12 21.07
N SER A 203 -7.70 -8.91 21.42
CA SER A 203 -8.07 -8.24 22.66
C SER A 203 -9.07 -7.13 22.37
N LYS A 204 -9.93 -6.79 23.33
CA LYS A 204 -10.85 -5.67 23.16
C LYS A 204 -10.04 -4.37 23.06
N SER A 205 -10.21 -3.63 21.97
CA SER A 205 -9.51 -2.36 21.81
C SER A 205 -10.07 -1.30 22.76
N ILE A 206 -9.20 -0.40 23.20
CA ILE A 206 -9.60 0.83 23.89
C ILE A 206 -10.08 1.91 22.91
N VAL A 207 -9.84 1.72 21.60
CA VAL A 207 -10.32 2.61 20.54
C VAL A 207 -11.77 2.26 20.21
N PRO A 208 -12.75 3.14 20.47
CA PRO A 208 -14.17 2.83 20.27
C PRO A 208 -14.52 2.39 18.85
N GLU A 209 -13.88 2.96 17.83
CA GLU A 209 -14.16 2.61 16.44
C GLU A 209 -13.77 1.19 16.08
N LEU A 210 -12.87 0.55 16.83
CA LEU A 210 -12.43 -0.81 16.58
C LEU A 210 -13.24 -1.85 17.38
N ALA A 211 -14.18 -1.40 18.22
CA ALA A 211 -14.88 -2.28 19.16
C ALA A 211 -15.66 -3.43 18.50
N ALA A 212 -16.14 -3.24 17.27
CA ALA A 212 -16.88 -4.27 16.53
C ALA A 212 -15.99 -5.36 15.91
N GLU A 213 -14.69 -5.11 15.77
CA GLU A 213 -13.74 -5.99 15.08
C GLU A 213 -12.58 -6.43 16.00
N THR A 214 -12.76 -6.30 17.30
CA THR A 214 -11.76 -6.64 18.33
C THR A 214 -12.40 -7.39 19.49
N GLY A 215 -11.58 -8.09 20.29
CA GLY A 215 -12.05 -8.89 21.42
C GLY A 215 -12.54 -10.28 21.05
N PHE A 216 -12.10 -10.84 19.92
CA PHE A 216 -12.49 -12.20 19.49
C PHE A 216 -11.83 -13.32 20.32
N GLY A 217 -10.87 -12.98 21.18
CA GLY A 217 -10.19 -13.95 22.04
C GLY A 217 -9.10 -14.75 21.32
N PRO A 218 -8.52 -15.75 22.00
CA PRO A 218 -7.35 -16.49 21.51
C PRO A 218 -7.52 -17.20 20.18
N SER A 219 -8.76 -17.50 19.75
CA SER A 219 -9.02 -18.11 18.44
C SER A 219 -8.67 -17.20 17.25
N SER A 220 -8.59 -15.89 17.47
CA SER A 220 -8.11 -14.91 16.48
C SER A 220 -6.60 -14.65 16.55
N ASP A 221 -5.91 -15.26 17.52
CA ASP A 221 -4.46 -15.22 17.71
C ASP A 221 -3.76 -16.24 16.81
N THR A 222 -3.90 -16.03 15.51
CA THR A 222 -3.25 -16.86 14.49
C THR A 222 -1.78 -16.43 14.33
N PRO A 223 -0.91 -17.26 13.71
CA PRO A 223 0.49 -16.87 13.45
C PRO A 223 0.66 -15.53 12.70
N ASN A 224 -0.40 -15.06 12.02
CA ASN A 224 -0.44 -13.82 11.25
C ASN A 224 -1.35 -12.75 11.89
N VAL A 225 -1.53 -12.80 13.22
CA VAL A 225 -2.32 -11.86 14.07
C VAL A 225 -3.32 -11.01 13.31
N LEU A 226 -4.61 -11.32 13.42
CA LEU A 226 -5.64 -10.52 12.77
C LEU A 226 -5.62 -9.08 13.31
N ILE A 227 -5.60 -8.12 12.39
CA ILE A 227 -5.54 -6.68 12.69
C ILE A 227 -6.91 -6.09 12.34
N ALA A 228 -7.51 -5.41 13.29
CA ALA A 228 -8.63 -4.51 13.04
C ALA A 228 -8.08 -3.14 12.68
N GLY A 229 -8.64 -2.50 11.65
CA GLY A 229 -8.21 -1.17 11.24
C GLY A 229 -9.34 -0.34 10.68
N THR A 230 -9.25 0.97 10.89
CA THR A 230 -10.18 1.94 10.29
C THR A 230 -9.51 3.30 10.14
N VAL A 231 -10.20 4.21 9.47
CA VAL A 231 -9.82 5.62 9.38
C VAL A 231 -10.96 6.49 9.84
N ARG A 232 -10.62 7.56 10.57
CA ARG A 232 -11.50 8.68 10.85
C ARG A 232 -11.07 9.85 9.96
N PRO A 233 -11.89 10.26 8.97
CA PRO A 233 -11.57 11.41 8.13
C PRO A 233 -11.33 12.68 8.96
N VAL A 234 -10.42 13.54 8.50
CA VAL A 234 -10.06 14.78 9.22
C VAL A 234 -11.28 15.70 9.42
N ALA A 235 -11.51 16.17 10.65
CA ALA A 235 -12.59 17.11 10.91
C ALA A 235 -12.28 18.50 10.32
N PRO A 236 -13.29 19.24 9.83
CA PRO A 236 -13.10 20.63 9.41
C PRO A 236 -12.45 21.46 10.52
N GLY A 237 -11.47 22.30 10.18
CA GLY A 237 -10.77 23.16 11.15
C GLY A 237 -9.74 22.44 12.02
N THR A 238 -9.39 21.17 11.74
CA THR A 238 -8.30 20.49 12.44
C THR A 238 -7.00 21.28 12.25
N ALA A 239 -6.35 21.64 13.36
CA ALA A 239 -5.11 22.42 13.33
C ALA A 239 -3.99 21.65 12.61
N LEU A 240 -3.21 22.39 11.83
CA LEU A 240 -2.02 21.88 11.15
C LEU A 240 -0.75 22.35 11.89
N PRO A 241 0.33 21.56 11.84
CA PRO A 241 1.63 21.99 12.36
C PRO A 241 2.09 23.31 11.72
N PRO A 242 2.81 24.18 12.45
CA PRO A 242 3.33 25.45 11.91
C PRO A 242 4.19 25.28 10.64
N ALA A 243 4.88 24.15 10.50
CA ALA A 243 5.67 23.83 9.32
C ALA A 243 4.85 23.68 8.02
N LEU A 244 3.52 23.58 8.13
CA LEU A 244 2.57 23.56 7.01
C LEU A 244 1.77 24.86 6.90
N ALA A 245 2.10 25.89 7.70
CA ALA A 245 1.47 27.20 7.62
C ALA A 245 1.80 27.85 6.27
N GLY A 246 0.83 27.87 5.36
CA GLY A 246 0.99 28.38 3.98
C GLY A 246 0.92 27.30 2.90
N VAL A 247 0.83 26.02 3.29
CA VAL A 247 0.54 24.94 2.35
C VAL A 247 -0.98 24.76 2.26
N THR A 248 -1.51 24.70 1.05
CA THR A 248 -2.92 24.33 0.84
C THR A 248 -3.10 22.85 1.13
N VAL A 249 -3.80 22.58 2.24
CA VAL A 249 -4.19 21.22 2.63
C VAL A 249 -5.68 21.06 2.37
N VAL A 250 -6.05 20.03 1.61
CA VAL A 250 -7.45 19.66 1.39
C VAL A 250 -7.80 18.44 2.22
N ARG A 251 -9.08 18.31 2.57
CA ARG A 251 -9.58 17.08 3.20
C ARG A 251 -9.59 15.94 2.18
N GLY A 252 -9.14 14.76 2.60
CA GLY A 252 -9.29 13.53 1.85
C GLY A 252 -10.75 13.14 1.67
N GLU A 253 -11.15 12.99 0.41
CA GLU A 253 -12.47 12.50 0.05
C GLU A 253 -12.44 10.98 -0.10
N TYR A 254 -12.90 10.30 0.95
CA TYR A 254 -13.04 8.85 0.90
C TYR A 254 -14.27 8.40 0.12
N ARG A 255 -14.09 7.27 -0.57
CA ARG A 255 -15.13 6.46 -1.21
C ARG A 255 -15.04 5.02 -0.70
N ALA A 256 -16.16 4.31 -0.64
CA ALA A 256 -16.13 2.89 -0.33
C ALA A 256 -15.52 2.10 -1.51
N VAL A 257 -14.78 1.05 -1.19
CA VAL A 257 -14.18 0.14 -2.14
C VAL A 257 -14.58 -1.27 -1.73
N GLY A 258 -15.19 -1.98 -2.67
CA GLY A 258 -15.69 -3.34 -2.49
C GLY A 258 -14.57 -4.36 -2.36
N LYS A 259 -14.95 -5.63 -2.39
CA LYS A 259 -14.01 -6.75 -2.20
C LYS A 259 -12.99 -6.82 -3.32
N TYR A 260 -11.78 -7.25 -3.01
CA TYR A 260 -10.75 -7.59 -3.97
C TYR A 260 -9.90 -8.77 -3.51
N PHE A 261 -9.26 -9.47 -4.43
CA PHE A 261 -8.47 -10.65 -4.12
C PHE A 261 -6.99 -10.27 -3.93
N ASN A 262 -6.38 -10.79 -2.85
CA ASN A 262 -4.94 -10.76 -2.65
C ASN A 262 -4.44 -12.16 -2.26
N PRO A 263 -3.81 -12.90 -3.19
CA PRO A 263 -3.31 -14.25 -2.88
C PRO A 263 -2.13 -14.27 -1.91
N ASN A 264 -1.46 -13.13 -1.69
CA ASN A 264 -0.21 -13.05 -0.93
C ASN A 264 -0.40 -12.44 0.47
N ALA A 265 -1.64 -12.18 0.91
CA ALA A 265 -1.87 -11.66 2.25
C ALA A 265 -1.70 -12.75 3.31
N GLY A 266 -0.93 -12.46 4.38
CA GLY A 266 -0.84 -13.35 5.55
C GLY A 266 -2.17 -13.46 6.30
N GLY A 267 -2.94 -12.38 6.34
CA GLY A 267 -4.30 -12.31 6.88
C GLY A 267 -5.23 -11.49 6.00
N VAL A 268 -6.50 -11.87 6.00
CA VAL A 268 -7.56 -11.20 5.24
C VAL A 268 -8.59 -10.69 6.23
N ASN A 269 -8.88 -9.39 6.18
CA ASN A 269 -9.93 -8.78 7.00
C ASN A 269 -10.73 -7.75 6.18
N ARG A 270 -11.78 -7.19 6.78
CA ARG A 270 -12.46 -5.98 6.33
C ARG A 270 -11.98 -4.77 7.13
N LEU A 271 -12.01 -3.59 6.53
CA LEU A 271 -11.87 -2.34 7.27
C LEU A 271 -13.11 -2.16 8.16
N VAL A 272 -12.94 -1.75 9.42
CA VAL A 272 -14.09 -1.42 10.28
C VAL A 272 -14.87 -0.27 9.64
N PRO A 273 -16.23 -0.27 9.66
CA PRO A 273 -17.04 0.77 9.02
C PRO A 273 -16.53 2.18 9.25
N VAL A 274 -16.51 2.97 8.19
CA VAL A 274 -16.11 4.38 8.24
C VAL A 274 -17.38 5.22 8.15
N PRO A 275 -17.78 5.93 9.23
CA PRO A 275 -19.01 6.70 9.25
C PRO A 275 -19.14 7.66 8.05
N GLY A 276 -20.28 7.61 7.38
CA GLY A 276 -20.56 8.43 6.20
C GLY A 276 -19.83 8.01 4.90
N VAL A 277 -19.09 6.90 4.91
CA VAL A 277 -18.33 6.42 3.74
C VAL A 277 -18.62 4.94 3.46
N LEU A 278 -18.36 4.07 4.44
CA LEU A 278 -18.31 2.63 4.27
C LEU A 278 -19.12 1.93 5.36
N SER A 279 -20.05 1.06 4.97
CA SER A 279 -20.75 0.15 5.88
C SER A 279 -20.88 -1.24 5.26
N TYR A 280 -21.52 -2.16 5.97
CA TYR A 280 -21.75 -3.52 5.49
C TYR A 280 -23.20 -3.97 5.73
N ASP A 281 -23.75 -4.71 4.77
CA ASP A 281 -25.01 -5.45 4.92
C ASP A 281 -24.77 -6.92 4.57
N ARG A 282 -24.83 -7.81 5.57
CA ARG A 282 -24.65 -9.27 5.42
C ARG A 282 -23.43 -9.63 4.56
N GLY A 283 -22.33 -8.93 4.78
CA GLY A 283 -21.07 -9.15 4.07
C GLY A 283 -20.97 -8.48 2.70
N LYS A 284 -21.99 -7.76 2.25
CA LYS A 284 -21.88 -6.80 1.13
C LYS A 284 -21.23 -5.52 1.61
N VAL A 285 -20.38 -4.94 0.77
CA VAL A 285 -19.72 -3.67 1.05
C VAL A 285 -20.62 -2.55 0.57
N ILE A 286 -21.07 -1.65 1.44
CA ILE A 286 -22.02 -0.60 1.09
C ILE A 286 -21.31 0.75 1.09
N ASP A 287 -21.42 1.47 -0.02
CA ASP A 287 -21.10 2.89 -0.09
C ASP A 287 -22.23 3.67 0.58
N VAL A 288 -21.93 4.30 1.72
CA VAL A 288 -22.94 4.99 2.54
C VAL A 288 -23.51 6.22 1.82
N LYS A 289 -22.73 6.88 0.96
CA LYS A 289 -23.17 8.08 0.26
C LYS A 289 -24.22 7.75 -0.81
N SER A 290 -24.00 6.66 -1.54
CA SER A 290 -24.89 6.24 -2.63
C SER A 290 -25.97 5.23 -2.21
N GLY A 291 -25.79 4.57 -1.06
CA GLY A 291 -26.65 3.48 -0.59
C GLY A 291 -26.53 2.19 -1.40
N LYS A 292 -25.55 2.09 -2.30
CA LYS A 292 -25.35 0.95 -3.20
C LYS A 292 -24.18 0.09 -2.75
N GLU A 293 -24.15 -1.15 -3.25
CA GLU A 293 -22.98 -2.00 -3.09
C GLU A 293 -21.78 -1.36 -3.79
N ALA A 294 -20.68 -1.22 -3.05
CA ALA A 294 -19.45 -0.61 -3.53
C ALA A 294 -18.81 -1.52 -4.58
N PRO A 295 -18.32 -0.96 -5.70
CA PRO A 295 -17.65 -1.75 -6.71
C PRO A 295 -16.38 -2.39 -6.13
N GLY A 296 -16.16 -3.67 -6.43
CA GLY A 296 -14.90 -4.34 -6.07
C GLY A 296 -13.70 -3.65 -6.71
N ALA A 297 -12.54 -3.70 -6.06
CA ALA A 297 -11.30 -3.15 -6.64
C ALA A 297 -10.64 -4.09 -7.66
N TYR A 298 -11.27 -5.24 -7.98
CA TYR A 298 -10.64 -6.26 -8.80
C TYR A 298 -11.32 -6.53 -10.16
N PRO A 299 -10.51 -6.65 -11.22
CA PRO A 299 -9.20 -6.03 -11.39
C PRO A 299 -9.42 -4.65 -12.00
N PHE A 300 -8.35 -3.90 -12.20
CA PHE A 300 -8.29 -2.80 -13.14
C PHE A 300 -8.90 -3.19 -14.51
N ARG A 301 -10.20 -2.93 -14.71
CA ARG A 301 -10.94 -2.91 -15.99
C ARG A 301 -11.67 -1.59 -16.11
#